data_AF-A0A5J4QGH8-F1
#
_entry.id   AF-A0A5J4QGH8-F1
#
_cell.length_a   1.000
_cell.length_b   1.000
_cell.length_c   1.000
_cell.angle_alpha   90.00
_cell.angle_beta   90.00
_cell.angle_gamma   90.00
#
_symmetry.space_group_name_H-M   'P 1'
#
loop_
_entity.id
_entity.type
_entity.pdbx_description
1 polymer ?
#
loop_
_entity_poly.entity_id
_entity_poly.type
_entity_poly.pdbx_seq_one_letter_code
_entity_poly.pdbx_strand_id
1 'polypeptide(L)'
;MMSIFKDHKVGINQLLGVIPEALLSHLSENTKVDYYLKILQGKKMFYLLMYGILENERLSQRTLEDTFNDPVFKMLFNLDQPESVCRSSISERLSKINSDYFKQIYECIYEQFSELYSGEEQLKYNLLRIDSTIVSETSNKLSEGLYNNQSLRAAVKYSTA
;
A
#
# COMPACT_ATOMS: atom_id res chain seq x y z
N MET A 1 -3.78 -17.71 12.15
CA MET A 1 -3.44 -17.16 13.47
C MET A 1 -2.84 -15.78 13.25
N MET A 2 -3.56 -14.74 13.71
CA MET A 2 -3.19 -13.31 13.79
C MET A 2 -3.27 -12.50 12.47
N SER A 3 -4.48 -12.29 11.95
CA SER A 3 -4.81 -11.08 11.18
C SER A 3 -4.50 -9.84 12.03
N ILE A 4 -3.73 -8.92 11.45
CA ILE A 4 -3.23 -7.68 12.09
C ILE A 4 -4.40 -6.73 12.45
N PHE A 5 -5.61 -6.99 11.94
CA PHE A 5 -6.77 -6.09 12.03
C PHE A 5 -7.99 -6.68 12.76
N LYS A 6 -7.80 -7.68 13.64
CA LYS A 6 -8.91 -8.42 14.29
C LYS A 6 -9.92 -7.56 15.08
N ASP A 7 -9.52 -6.39 15.55
CA ASP A 7 -10.37 -5.49 16.37
C ASP A 7 -10.88 -4.25 15.62
N HIS A 8 -10.59 -4.10 14.32
CA HIS A 8 -11.10 -2.98 13.53
C HIS A 8 -12.55 -3.23 13.10
N LYS A 9 -13.47 -2.40 13.57
CA LYS A 9 -14.90 -2.40 13.17
C LYS A 9 -15.16 -1.94 11.72
N VAL A 10 -14.12 -1.56 10.98
CA VAL A 10 -14.25 -1.01 9.63
C VAL A 10 -14.12 -2.15 8.63
N GLY A 11 -15.23 -2.53 8.01
CA GLY A 11 -15.23 -3.55 6.96
C GLY A 11 -14.63 -3.01 5.66
N ILE A 12 -14.09 -3.91 4.82
CA ILE A 12 -13.51 -3.54 3.51
C ILE A 12 -14.46 -2.70 2.68
N ASN A 13 -15.76 -3.03 2.66
CA ASN A 13 -16.78 -2.25 1.97
C ASN A 13 -16.85 -0.77 2.41
N GLN A 14 -16.63 -0.50 3.69
CA GLN A 14 -16.63 0.86 4.22
C GLN A 14 -15.35 1.59 3.80
N LEU A 15 -14.20 0.90 3.81
CA LEU A 15 -12.94 1.45 3.30
C LEU A 15 -13.04 1.76 1.80
N LEU A 16 -13.66 0.88 1.02
CA LEU A 16 -13.89 1.07 -0.41
C LEU A 16 -14.83 2.23 -0.72
N GLY A 17 -15.83 2.46 0.13
CA GLY A 17 -16.71 3.62 0.00
C GLY A 17 -16.00 4.96 0.18
N VAL A 18 -14.84 4.98 0.85
CA VAL A 18 -14.04 6.19 1.06
C VAL A 18 -13.05 6.43 -0.09
N ILE A 19 -12.66 5.38 -0.83
CA ILE A 19 -11.70 5.52 -1.94
C ILE A 19 -12.47 5.97 -3.20
N PRO A 20 -12.25 7.19 -3.72
CA PRO A 20 -13.03 7.67 -4.85
C PRO A 20 -12.68 6.89 -6.13
N GLU A 21 -13.63 6.22 -6.76
CA GLU A 21 -13.38 5.52 -8.03
C GLU A 21 -12.91 6.47 -9.16
N ALA A 22 -13.40 7.71 -9.12
CA ALA A 22 -12.97 8.77 -10.03
C ALA A 22 -11.47 9.07 -9.89
N LEU A 23 -10.93 8.97 -8.68
CA LEU A 23 -9.50 9.13 -8.42
C LEU A 23 -8.68 8.03 -9.09
N LEU A 24 -9.07 6.76 -8.88
CA LEU A 24 -8.34 5.62 -9.47
C LEU A 24 -8.35 5.66 -11.00
N SER A 25 -9.45 6.13 -11.59
CA SER A 25 -9.61 6.29 -13.04
C SER A 25 -8.72 7.41 -13.58
N HIS A 26 -8.77 8.60 -12.96
CA HIS A 26 -7.94 9.75 -13.34
C HIS A 26 -6.44 9.47 -13.17
N LEU A 27 -6.04 8.81 -12.09
CA LEU A 27 -4.65 8.44 -11.85
C LEU A 27 -4.17 7.38 -12.86
N SER A 28 -5.02 6.44 -13.27
CA SER A 28 -4.64 5.47 -14.30
C SER A 28 -4.34 6.14 -15.64
N GLU A 29 -5.17 7.11 -16.05
CA GLU A 29 -4.99 7.88 -17.28
C GLU A 29 -3.70 8.72 -17.26
N ASN A 30 -3.46 9.44 -16.17
CA ASN A 30 -2.31 10.35 -16.05
C ASN A 30 -0.96 9.65 -15.90
N THR A 31 -0.93 8.55 -15.14
CA THR A 31 0.31 7.79 -14.90
C THR A 31 0.63 6.81 -16.03
N LYS A 32 -0.29 6.61 -16.99
CA LYS A 32 -0.21 5.58 -18.04
C LYS A 32 0.06 4.19 -17.47
N VAL A 33 -0.35 3.94 -16.23
CA VAL A 33 -0.08 2.68 -15.52
C VAL A 33 -0.68 1.48 -16.22
N ASP A 34 -1.71 1.71 -17.05
CA ASP A 34 -2.46 0.71 -17.81
C ASP A 34 -2.09 0.61 -19.28
N TYR A 35 -1.03 1.31 -19.69
CA TYR A 35 -0.56 1.25 -21.07
C TYR A 35 -0.17 -0.20 -21.45
N TYR A 36 -0.83 -0.72 -22.49
CA TYR A 36 -0.75 -2.11 -22.99
C TYR A 36 -1.32 -3.21 -22.09
N LEU A 37 -2.10 -2.89 -21.06
CA LEU A 37 -2.55 -3.87 -20.09
C LEU A 37 -4.05 -4.13 -20.24
N LYS A 38 -4.41 -5.39 -20.52
CA LYS A 38 -5.78 -5.80 -20.83
C LYS A 38 -6.58 -6.23 -19.60
N ILE A 39 -5.98 -7.06 -18.74
CA ILE A 39 -6.68 -7.72 -17.64
C ILE A 39 -6.36 -7.04 -16.32
N LEU A 40 -5.09 -7.10 -15.88
CA LEU A 40 -4.67 -6.71 -14.54
C LEU A 40 -4.40 -5.20 -14.43
N GLN A 41 -5.41 -4.36 -14.71
CA GLN A 41 -5.27 -2.89 -14.67
C GLN A 41 -4.88 -2.34 -13.29
N GLY A 42 -4.41 -1.09 -13.21
CA GLY A 42 -3.89 -0.44 -12.01
C GLY A 42 -4.91 -0.40 -10.88
N LYS A 43 -6.16 -0.09 -11.22
CA LYS A 43 -7.31 -0.17 -10.30
C LYS A 43 -7.46 -1.57 -9.71
N LYS A 44 -7.43 -2.61 -10.54
CA LYS A 44 -7.54 -4.02 -10.12
C LYS A 44 -6.34 -4.47 -9.29
N MET A 45 -5.13 -4.02 -9.65
CA MET A 45 -3.91 -4.24 -8.86
C MET A 45 -4.00 -3.60 -7.47
N PHE A 46 -4.48 -2.36 -7.41
CA PHE A 46 -4.64 -1.65 -6.15
C PHE A 46 -5.64 -2.38 -5.24
N TYR A 47 -6.81 -2.77 -5.76
CA TYR A 47 -7.80 -3.55 -5.02
C TYR A 47 -7.27 -4.89 -4.54
N LEU A 48 -6.55 -5.60 -5.41
CA LEU A 48 -5.97 -6.89 -5.08
C LEU A 48 -4.94 -6.79 -3.95
N LEU A 49 -4.08 -5.77 -3.99
CA LEU A 49 -3.09 -5.52 -2.95
C LEU A 49 -3.73 -5.05 -1.64
N MET A 50 -4.69 -4.13 -1.72
CA MET A 50 -5.40 -3.63 -0.54
C MET A 50 -6.15 -4.76 0.17
N TYR A 51 -6.94 -5.54 -0.57
CA TYR A 51 -7.64 -6.70 -0.04
C TYR A 51 -6.66 -7.74 0.52
N GLY A 52 -5.57 -7.99 -0.20
CA GLY A 52 -4.53 -8.91 0.26
C GLY A 52 -3.87 -8.46 1.57
N ILE A 53 -3.64 -7.16 1.78
CA ILE A 53 -3.04 -6.64 3.02
C ILE A 53 -4.03 -6.75 4.20
N LEU A 54 -5.32 -6.57 3.94
CA LEU A 54 -6.35 -6.57 4.99
C LEU A 54 -6.77 -7.98 5.42
N GLU A 55 -6.96 -8.89 4.45
CA GLU A 55 -7.54 -10.22 4.71
C GLU A 55 -6.48 -11.32 4.84
N ASN A 56 -5.34 -11.22 4.14
CA ASN A 56 -4.37 -12.31 4.12
C ASN A 56 -3.31 -12.16 5.22
N GLU A 57 -3.19 -13.16 6.10
CA GLU A 57 -2.08 -13.23 7.09
C GLU A 57 -0.70 -13.29 6.43
N ARG A 58 -0.64 -13.80 5.17
CA ARG A 58 0.58 -13.86 4.37
C ARG A 58 0.31 -13.39 2.95
N LEU A 59 0.85 -12.21 2.61
CA LEU A 59 0.81 -11.68 1.26
C LEU A 59 1.86 -12.40 0.40
N SER A 60 1.43 -13.09 -0.64
CA SER A 60 2.29 -13.75 -1.61
C SER A 60 1.66 -13.70 -3.00
N GLN A 61 2.44 -13.84 -4.05
CA GLN A 61 1.88 -13.84 -5.42
C GLN A 61 0.89 -15.01 -5.65
N ARG A 62 1.04 -16.13 -4.93
CA ARG A 62 0.10 -17.25 -4.98
C ARG A 62 -1.23 -16.89 -4.32
N THR A 63 -1.17 -16.32 -3.11
CA THR A 63 -2.37 -15.90 -2.40
C THR A 63 -3.11 -14.77 -3.13
N LEU A 64 -2.39 -13.88 -3.83
CA LEU A 64 -2.99 -12.86 -4.69
C LEU A 64 -3.63 -13.46 -5.96
N GLU A 65 -3.03 -14.49 -6.57
CA GLU A 65 -3.66 -15.23 -7.67
C GLU A 65 -4.96 -15.88 -7.22
N ASP A 66 -4.94 -16.59 -6.10
CA ASP A 66 -6.14 -17.23 -5.53
C ASP A 66 -7.22 -16.19 -5.20
N THR A 67 -6.83 -15.06 -4.60
CA THR A 67 -7.73 -13.94 -4.26
C THR A 67 -8.37 -13.35 -5.51
N PHE A 68 -7.59 -13.07 -6.58
CA PHE A 68 -8.15 -12.46 -7.79
C PHE A 68 -9.15 -13.39 -8.47
N ASN A 69 -8.88 -14.69 -8.46
CA ASN A 69 -9.72 -15.70 -9.10
C ASN A 69 -10.95 -16.09 -8.27
N ASP A 70 -11.01 -15.68 -6.99
CA ASP A 70 -12.16 -15.88 -6.11
C ASP A 70 -13.38 -15.07 -6.59
N PRO A 71 -14.53 -15.74 -6.85
CA PRO A 71 -15.78 -15.06 -7.19
C PRO A 71 -16.22 -13.99 -6.18
N VAL A 72 -15.93 -14.17 -4.89
CA VAL A 72 -16.29 -13.23 -3.81
C VAL A 72 -15.54 -11.92 -3.99
N PHE A 73 -14.22 -11.99 -4.23
CA PHE A 73 -13.40 -10.82 -4.52
C PHE A 73 -13.92 -10.09 -5.77
N LYS A 74 -14.17 -10.82 -6.85
CA LYS A 74 -14.68 -10.22 -8.09
C LYS A 74 -16.05 -9.56 -7.90
N MET A 75 -16.93 -10.15 -7.11
CA MET A 75 -18.22 -9.55 -6.77
C MET A 75 -18.06 -8.28 -5.94
N LEU A 76 -17.16 -8.29 -4.95
CA LEU A 76 -16.91 -7.16 -4.05
C LEU A 76 -16.43 -5.91 -4.80
N PHE A 77 -15.61 -6.12 -5.83
CA PHE A 77 -14.98 -5.06 -6.62
C PHE A 77 -15.63 -4.83 -7.99
N ASN A 78 -16.79 -5.46 -8.25
CA ASN A 78 -17.50 -5.41 -9.51
C ASN A 78 -16.59 -5.69 -10.73
N LEU A 79 -15.81 -6.77 -10.65
CA LEU A 79 -14.87 -7.22 -11.68
C LEU A 79 -15.50 -8.30 -12.57
N ASP A 80 -14.98 -8.42 -13.79
CA ASP A 80 -15.41 -9.41 -14.76
C ASP A 80 -15.10 -10.84 -14.28
N GLN A 81 -16.16 -11.63 -14.08
CA GLN A 81 -16.07 -13.04 -13.69
C GLN A 81 -15.18 -13.93 -14.58
N PRO A 82 -15.21 -13.82 -15.92
CA PRO A 82 -14.38 -14.68 -16.78
C PRO A 82 -12.90 -14.31 -16.78
N GLU A 83 -12.52 -13.12 -16.29
CA GLU A 83 -11.11 -12.73 -16.24
C GLU A 83 -10.37 -13.56 -15.19
N SER A 84 -9.18 -14.01 -15.54
CA SER A 84 -8.30 -14.72 -14.62
C SER A 84 -6.88 -14.19 -14.75
N VAL A 85 -6.15 -14.26 -13.64
CA VAL A 85 -4.78 -13.80 -13.54
C VAL A 85 -3.95 -14.92 -12.97
N CYS A 86 -2.75 -15.12 -13.52
CA CYS A 86 -1.77 -16.05 -13.00
C CYS A 86 -0.72 -15.33 -12.16
N ARG A 87 -0.07 -16.06 -11.24
CA ARG A 87 1.06 -15.56 -10.44
C ARG A 87 2.15 -14.89 -11.29
N SER A 88 2.46 -15.43 -12.47
CA SER A 88 3.46 -14.84 -13.37
C SER A 88 3.06 -13.43 -13.82
N SER A 89 1.79 -13.21 -14.16
CA SER A 89 1.25 -11.89 -14.52
C SER A 89 1.30 -10.91 -13.36
N ILE A 90 1.03 -11.36 -12.13
CA ILE A 90 1.15 -10.55 -10.92
C ILE A 90 2.62 -10.17 -10.69
N SER A 91 3.53 -11.13 -10.80
CA SER A 91 4.96 -10.90 -10.63
C SER A 91 5.51 -9.91 -11.66
N GLU A 92 5.13 -10.06 -12.92
CA GLU A 92 5.53 -9.14 -13.99
C GLU A 92 4.93 -7.74 -13.78
N ARG A 93 3.68 -7.67 -13.31
CA ARG A 93 3.07 -6.37 -13.07
C ARG A 93 3.74 -5.66 -11.90
N LEU A 94 4.03 -6.36 -10.81
CA LEU A 94 4.73 -5.80 -9.66
C LEU A 94 6.15 -5.29 -10.00
N SER A 95 6.84 -5.90 -10.96
CA SER A 95 8.18 -5.45 -11.36
C SER A 95 8.19 -4.25 -12.29
N LYS A 96 7.07 -3.97 -12.98
CA LYS A 96 6.97 -2.91 -14.00
C LYS A 96 6.10 -1.73 -13.58
N ILE A 97 5.20 -1.92 -12.62
CA ILE A 97 4.27 -0.88 -12.20
C ILE A 97 5.05 0.30 -11.59
N ASN A 98 4.74 1.52 -12.05
CA ASN A 98 5.37 2.71 -11.50
C ASN A 98 4.87 2.94 -10.06
N SER A 99 5.79 2.98 -9.09
CA SER A 99 5.46 3.20 -7.68
C SER A 99 4.83 4.58 -7.42
N ASP A 100 5.08 5.55 -8.30
CA ASP A 100 4.47 6.88 -8.25
C ASP A 100 2.93 6.81 -8.33
N TYR A 101 2.38 5.79 -9.00
CA TYR A 101 0.93 5.53 -9.00
C TYR A 101 0.37 5.34 -7.59
N PHE A 102 1.01 4.49 -6.77
CA PHE A 102 0.58 4.24 -5.40
C PHE A 102 0.83 5.43 -4.48
N LYS A 103 1.91 6.17 -4.72
CA LYS A 103 2.21 7.41 -4.01
C LYS A 103 1.11 8.45 -4.22
N GLN A 104 0.68 8.69 -5.46
CA GLN A 104 -0.39 9.65 -5.76
C GLN A 104 -1.73 9.22 -5.17
N ILE A 105 -2.04 7.92 -5.16
CA ILE A 105 -3.24 7.40 -4.46
C ILE A 105 -3.16 7.72 -2.97
N TYR A 106 -2.02 7.42 -2.33
CA TYR A 106 -1.82 7.69 -0.92
C TYR A 106 -1.93 9.19 -0.60
N GLU A 107 -1.27 10.05 -1.37
CA GLU A 107 -1.28 11.50 -1.16
C GLU A 107 -2.70 12.07 -1.25
N CYS A 108 -3.49 11.67 -2.24
CA CYS A 108 -4.83 12.21 -2.35
C CYS A 108 -5.78 11.67 -1.27
N ILE A 109 -5.67 10.38 -0.91
CA ILE A 109 -6.42 9.84 0.23
C ILE A 109 -6.04 10.62 1.50
N TYR A 110 -4.75 10.82 1.74
CA TYR A 110 -4.25 11.56 2.89
C TYR A 110 -4.75 13.01 2.90
N GLU A 111 -4.72 13.72 1.78
CA GLU A 111 -5.23 15.09 1.67
C GLU A 111 -6.71 15.16 2.08
N GLN A 112 -7.55 14.29 1.52
CA GLN A 112 -8.98 14.20 1.87
C GLN A 112 -9.19 13.90 3.36
N PHE A 113 -8.39 12.99 3.93
CA PHE A 113 -8.46 12.70 5.36
C PHE A 113 -7.95 13.86 6.21
N SER A 114 -6.90 14.57 5.78
CA SER A 114 -6.28 15.66 6.54
C SER A 114 -7.22 16.84 6.75
N GLU A 115 -8.14 17.08 5.80
CA GLU A 115 -9.19 18.10 5.91
C GLU A 115 -10.24 17.76 6.98
N LEU A 116 -10.41 16.48 7.32
CA LEU A 116 -11.40 16.02 8.29
C LEU A 116 -10.92 16.10 9.75
N TYR A 117 -9.63 16.32 9.99
CA TYR A 117 -9.05 16.36 11.34
C TYR A 117 -8.41 17.72 11.63
N SER A 118 -8.73 18.29 12.78
CA SER A 118 -8.02 19.47 13.29
C SER A 118 -6.58 19.11 13.71
N GLY A 119 -5.66 20.09 13.72
CA GLY A 119 -4.27 19.86 14.12
C GLY A 119 -4.10 19.27 15.52
N GLU A 120 -5.04 19.56 16.44
CA GLU A 120 -5.08 18.97 17.79
C GLU A 120 -5.48 17.49 17.77
N GLU A 121 -6.42 17.10 16.91
CA GLU A 121 -6.86 15.71 16.76
C GLU A 121 -5.79 14.85 16.08
N GLN A 122 -5.08 15.39 15.08
CA GLN A 122 -3.97 14.69 14.42
C GLN A 122 -2.86 14.33 15.42
N LEU A 123 -2.53 15.26 16.33
CA LEU A 123 -1.57 15.04 17.42
C LEU A 123 -2.10 14.02 18.44
N LYS A 124 -3.40 14.06 18.76
CA LYS A 124 -4.04 13.13 19.70
C LYS A 124 -4.03 11.68 19.21
N TYR A 125 -4.22 11.46 17.91
CA TYR A 125 -4.15 10.11 17.31
C TYR A 125 -2.72 9.70 16.92
N ASN A 126 -1.72 10.55 17.17
CA ASN A 126 -0.32 10.34 16.81
C ASN A 126 -0.16 9.94 15.33
N LEU A 127 -0.98 10.53 14.46
CA LEU A 127 -0.95 10.31 13.02
C LEU A 127 0.26 11.06 12.43
N LEU A 128 1.44 10.51 12.68
CA LEU A 128 2.69 11.00 12.12
C LEU A 128 2.87 10.42 10.72
N ARG A 129 3.27 11.26 9.75
CA ARG A 129 3.69 10.86 8.39
C ARG A 129 5.05 10.16 8.43
N ILE A 130 5.25 9.22 9.34
CA ILE A 130 6.45 8.41 9.45
C ILE A 130 6.00 7.00 9.08
N ASP A 131 6.34 6.56 7.87
CA ASP A 131 6.07 5.19 7.46
C ASP A 131 7.16 4.25 8.00
N SER A 132 6.88 2.94 8.00
CA SER A 132 7.85 1.93 8.40
C SER A 132 9.10 1.92 7.52
N THR A 133 9.03 2.46 6.30
CA THR A 133 10.15 2.56 5.36
C THR A 133 11.15 3.60 5.85
N ILE A 134 10.71 4.77 6.30
CA ILE A 134 11.56 5.82 6.88
C ILE A 134 12.22 5.32 8.16
N VAL A 135 11.46 4.62 9.02
CA VAL A 135 12.03 4.02 10.25
C VAL A 135 13.10 2.98 9.89
N SER A 136 12.81 2.10 8.93
CA SER A 136 13.74 1.03 8.51
C SER A 136 14.97 1.59 7.80
N GLU A 137 14.80 2.58 6.92
CA GLU A 137 15.88 3.24 6.20
C GLU A 137 16.76 4.04 7.17
N THR A 138 16.17 4.74 8.13
CA THR A 138 16.90 5.44 9.19
C THR A 138 17.67 4.46 10.05
N SER A 139 17.05 3.34 10.45
CA SER A 139 17.71 2.28 11.21
C SER A 139 18.86 1.62 10.44
N ASN A 140 18.69 1.38 9.14
CA ASN A 140 19.72 0.79 8.28
C ASN A 140 20.88 1.76 8.04
N LYS A 141 20.60 3.03 7.73
CA LYS A 141 21.66 4.05 7.58
C LYS A 141 22.39 4.30 8.90
N LEU A 142 21.69 4.25 10.03
CA LEU A 142 22.29 4.34 11.36
C LEU A 142 23.20 3.13 11.64
N SER A 143 22.75 1.91 11.34
CA SER A 143 23.57 0.72 11.55
C SER A 143 24.82 0.73 10.65
N GLU A 144 24.68 1.09 9.37
CA GLU A 144 25.82 1.29 8.46
C GLU A 144 26.81 2.35 9.00
N GLY A 145 26.30 3.47 9.51
CA GLY A 145 27.12 4.51 10.14
C GLY A 145 27.84 4.03 11.41
N LEU A 146 27.23 3.14 12.19
CA LEU A 146 27.83 2.53 13.38
C LEU A 146 28.90 1.48 13.02
N TYR A 147 28.68 0.68 11.97
CA TYR A 147 29.66 -0.29 11.47
C TYR A 147 30.88 0.41 10.86
N ASN A 148 30.67 1.48 10.08
CA ASN A 148 31.75 2.22 9.43
C ASN A 148 32.62 3.05 10.40
N ASN A 149 32.12 3.39 11.60
CA ASN A 149 32.85 4.13 12.62
C ASN A 149 33.64 3.26 13.62
N GLN A 150 33.66 1.93 13.46
CA GLN A 150 34.49 1.08 14.33
C GLN A 150 36.01 1.27 14.13
N SER A 151 36.43 1.96 13.06
CA SER A 151 37.85 2.19 12.74
C SER A 151 38.43 3.54 13.20
N LEU A 152 37.62 4.51 13.65
CA LEU A 152 38.13 5.83 14.03
C LEU A 152 37.52 6.32 15.36
N ARG A 153 38.42 6.55 16.33
CA ARG A 153 38.15 7.02 17.68
C ARG A 153 37.42 8.38 17.68
N ALA A 154 36.10 8.37 17.73
CA ALA A 154 35.26 9.34 18.43
C ALA A 154 33.80 8.89 18.33
N ALA A 155 33.23 8.34 19.40
CA ALA A 155 31.81 8.02 19.44
C ALA A 155 31.00 9.34 19.34
N VAL A 156 30.46 9.61 18.16
CA VAL A 156 29.51 10.71 17.95
C VAL A 156 28.21 10.32 18.64
N LYS A 157 27.89 10.99 19.75
CA LYS A 157 26.62 10.83 20.46
C LYS A 157 25.52 11.51 19.64
N TYR A 158 24.63 10.73 19.06
CA TYR A 158 23.40 11.25 18.49
C TYR A 158 22.36 11.32 19.61
N SER A 159 21.96 12.54 19.99
CA SER A 159 20.79 12.77 20.85
C SER A 159 19.62 13.11 19.96
N THR A 160 18.57 12.30 20.01
CA THR A 160 17.27 12.63 19.42
C THR A 160 16.55 13.57 20.38
N ALA A 161 16.32 14.81 19.94
CA ALA A 161 15.45 15.78 20.61
C ALA A 161 13.98 15.48 20.30
#